data_AF-A0A177G5G1-F1
#
_entry.id   AF-A0A177G5G1-F1
#
_cell.length_a   1.000
_cell.length_b   1.000
_cell.length_c   1.000
_cell.angle_alpha   90.00
_cell.angle_beta   90.00
_cell.angle_gamma   90.00
#
_symmetry.space_group_name_H-M   'P 1'
#
loop_
_entity.id
_entity.type
_entity.pdbx_description
1 polymer ?
#
loop_
_entity_poly.entity_id
_entity_poly.type
_entity_poly.pdbx_seq_one_letter_code
_entity_poly.pdbx_strand_id
1 'polypeptide(L)'
;MINDHLNNTLPNWVSRTLFRDEDLDRYAALSKELLVTPTQQMLKFCDGGRALVDRYNRDKPLWKAFRQAVTQRHPTLPAWQGDVRIKGYRIESIVELAVYRRIERICPQAVRVMVQPPVRESVVQARADFGLYVRGKPTLYVEVVGTVTRDGRSISEDAEGLRNAIEERLLRYVGMAPVEVLHIDEVCDPASLTARLGQAFVRAQAL
;
A
#
# COMPACT_ATOMS: atom_id res chain seq x y z
N MET A 1 -18.82 -8.24 -11.41
CA MET A 1 -18.98 -6.85 -11.89
C MET A 1 -19.36 -6.02 -10.70
N ILE A 2 -18.43 -5.18 -10.19
CA ILE A 2 -18.72 -4.26 -9.08
C ILE A 2 -19.05 -2.93 -9.73
N ASN A 3 -20.32 -2.54 -9.65
CA ASN A 3 -20.82 -1.26 -10.12
C ASN A 3 -20.42 -0.16 -9.13
N ASP A 4 -19.28 0.49 -9.39
CA ASP A 4 -18.91 1.75 -8.73
C ASP A 4 -19.65 2.92 -9.39
N HIS A 5 -20.96 3.00 -9.14
CA HIS A 5 -21.71 4.24 -9.40
C HIS A 5 -21.43 5.22 -8.25
N LEU A 6 -20.30 5.92 -8.36
CA LEU A 6 -20.12 7.22 -7.72
C LEU A 6 -21.09 8.23 -8.37
N ASN A 7 -22.38 8.09 -8.05
CA ASN A 7 -23.44 9.03 -8.44
C ASN A 7 -23.22 10.36 -7.73
N ASN A 8 -22.36 11.17 -8.36
CA ASN A 8 -22.42 12.61 -8.52
C ASN A 8 -21.21 12.94 -9.41
N THR A 9 -21.36 12.59 -10.68
CA THR A 9 -20.46 12.96 -11.78
C THR A 9 -20.45 14.49 -11.84
N LEU A 10 -19.31 15.12 -11.57
CA LEU A 10 -19.17 16.54 -11.84
C LEU A 10 -19.44 16.79 -13.33
N PRO A 11 -20.20 17.83 -13.70
CA PRO A 11 -20.37 18.20 -15.09
C PRO A 11 -19.00 18.37 -15.75
N ASN A 12 -18.81 17.83 -16.97
CA ASN A 12 -17.51 17.80 -17.65
C ASN A 12 -16.82 19.17 -17.73
N TRP A 13 -17.58 20.27 -17.80
CA TRP A 13 -17.03 21.65 -17.84
C TRP A 13 -16.38 22.09 -16.51
N VAL A 14 -16.92 21.63 -15.38
CA VAL A 14 -16.36 21.89 -14.03
C VAL A 14 -15.04 21.12 -13.89
N SER A 15 -14.97 19.87 -14.35
CA SER A 15 -13.74 19.07 -14.27
C SER A 15 -12.58 19.66 -15.06
N ARG A 16 -12.85 20.23 -16.25
CA ARG A 16 -11.83 20.77 -17.18
C ARG A 16 -11.27 22.13 -16.77
N THR A 17 -11.93 22.86 -15.87
CA THR A 17 -11.52 24.21 -15.45
C THR A 17 -10.91 24.24 -14.05
N LEU A 18 -11.26 23.28 -13.19
CA LEU A 18 -10.76 23.22 -11.81
C LEU A 18 -9.45 22.44 -11.65
N PHE A 19 -9.18 21.46 -12.51
CA PHE A 19 -8.03 20.57 -12.39
C PHE A 19 -7.11 20.70 -13.60
N ARG A 20 -5.80 20.73 -13.35
CA ARG A 20 -4.81 20.77 -14.43
C ARG A 20 -4.67 19.36 -14.99
N ASP A 21 -4.70 19.24 -16.31
CA ASP A 21 -4.51 17.94 -16.98
C ASP A 21 -3.20 17.26 -16.55
N GLU A 22 -2.11 18.04 -16.42
CA GLU A 22 -0.81 17.56 -15.91
C GLU A 22 -0.90 16.96 -14.51
N ASP A 23 -1.70 17.55 -13.62
CA ASP A 23 -1.86 17.06 -12.25
C ASP A 23 -2.70 15.76 -12.22
N LEU A 24 -3.73 15.68 -13.07
CA LEU A 24 -4.52 14.45 -13.25
C LEU A 24 -3.66 13.31 -13.82
N ASP A 25 -2.84 13.62 -14.83
CA ASP A 25 -1.92 12.68 -15.47
C ASP A 25 -0.81 12.23 -14.51
N ARG A 26 -0.29 13.15 -13.68
CA ARG A 26 0.70 12.81 -12.64
C ARG A 26 0.11 11.89 -11.59
N TYR A 27 -1.10 12.15 -11.08
CA TYR A 27 -1.76 11.24 -10.13
C TYR A 27 -1.97 9.85 -10.76
N ALA A 28 -2.39 9.79 -12.02
CA ALA A 28 -2.57 8.54 -12.74
C ALA A 28 -1.25 7.77 -12.94
N ALA A 29 -0.15 8.46 -13.25
CA ALA A 29 1.18 7.86 -13.33
C ALA A 29 1.61 7.25 -12.00
N LEU A 30 1.52 8.02 -10.91
CA LEU A 30 1.80 7.52 -9.55
C LEU A 30 0.92 6.31 -9.19
N SER A 31 -0.35 6.33 -9.59
CA SER A 31 -1.26 5.21 -9.34
C SER A 31 -0.85 3.93 -10.10
N LYS A 32 -0.41 4.08 -11.36
CA LYS A 32 0.09 2.96 -12.18
C LYS A 32 1.41 2.42 -11.66
N GLU A 33 2.28 3.29 -11.15
CA GLU A 33 3.56 2.90 -10.55
C GLU A 33 3.36 2.18 -9.21
N LEU A 34 2.49 2.68 -8.33
CA LEU A 34 2.18 2.06 -7.03
C LEU A 34 1.21 0.87 -7.13
N LEU A 35 0.62 0.68 -8.31
CA LEU A 35 -0.38 -0.37 -8.59
C LEU A 35 -1.68 -0.20 -7.81
N VAL A 36 -1.91 0.98 -7.23
CA VAL A 36 -3.08 1.34 -6.43
C VAL A 36 -3.41 2.80 -6.69
N THR A 37 -4.60 3.26 -6.34
CA THR A 37 -4.88 4.71 -6.25
C THR A 37 -4.44 5.20 -4.87
N PRO A 38 -3.31 5.94 -4.75
CA PRO A 38 -2.74 6.30 -3.47
C PRO A 38 -3.64 7.25 -2.68
N THR A 39 -3.64 7.10 -1.35
CA THR A 39 -4.25 8.08 -0.46
C THR A 39 -3.43 9.36 -0.41
N GLN A 40 -4.03 10.43 0.11
CA GLN A 40 -3.33 11.68 0.37
C GLN A 40 -2.10 11.50 1.28
N GLN A 41 -2.09 10.51 2.18
CA GLN A 41 -0.92 10.21 3.01
C GLN A 41 0.21 9.58 2.20
N MET A 42 -0.08 8.56 1.36
CA MET A 42 0.92 7.94 0.49
C MET A 42 1.54 8.95 -0.47
N LEU A 43 0.72 9.84 -1.05
CA LEU A 43 1.19 10.86 -1.98
C LEU A 43 2.25 11.80 -1.38
N LYS A 44 2.29 12.01 -0.06
CA LYS A 44 3.31 12.85 0.57
C LYS A 44 4.73 12.27 0.45
N PHE A 45 4.84 10.97 0.20
CA PHE A 45 6.10 10.24 0.03
C PHE A 45 6.42 9.93 -1.43
N CYS A 46 5.48 10.21 -2.35
CA CYS A 46 5.69 10.04 -3.77
C CYS A 46 6.34 11.29 -4.35
N ASP A 47 7.28 11.11 -5.29
CA ASP A 47 7.85 12.23 -6.04
C ASP A 47 6.72 13.03 -6.73
N GLY A 48 6.72 14.36 -6.58
CA GLY A 48 5.65 15.24 -7.06
C GLY A 48 4.25 15.04 -6.44
N GLY A 49 4.04 14.01 -5.61
CA GLY A 49 2.74 13.73 -4.99
C GLY A 49 2.35 14.77 -3.92
N ARG A 50 3.32 15.34 -3.22
CA ARG A 50 3.08 16.37 -2.20
C ARG A 50 2.40 17.62 -2.79
N ALA A 51 2.82 18.05 -3.98
CA ALA A 51 2.23 19.20 -4.66
C ALA A 51 0.75 18.99 -5.00
N LEU A 52 0.36 17.75 -5.36
CA LEU A 52 -1.05 17.40 -5.60
C LEU A 52 -1.87 17.50 -4.32
N VAL A 53 -1.32 16.98 -3.20
CA VAL A 53 -1.97 17.05 -1.88
C VAL A 53 -2.16 18.50 -1.45
N ASP A 54 -1.12 19.33 -1.52
CA ASP A 54 -1.18 20.73 -1.09
C ASP A 54 -2.17 21.55 -1.95
N ARG A 55 -2.33 21.19 -3.22
CA ARG A 55 -3.26 21.86 -4.15
C ARG A 55 -4.71 21.42 -3.95
N TYR A 56 -4.96 20.12 -3.79
CA TYR A 56 -6.31 19.55 -3.92
C TYR A 56 -6.89 18.89 -2.67
N ASN A 57 -6.09 18.65 -1.62
CA ASN A 57 -6.56 18.07 -0.36
C ASN A 57 -6.81 19.14 0.72
N ARG A 58 -7.36 20.30 0.32
CA ARG A 58 -7.72 21.39 1.25
C ARG A 58 -9.01 21.10 2.01
N ASP A 59 -9.92 20.38 1.37
CA ASP A 59 -11.17 19.91 1.95
C ASP A 59 -11.61 18.59 1.30
N LYS A 60 -12.49 17.86 2.00
CA LYS A 60 -12.97 16.53 1.56
C LYS A 60 -13.70 16.60 0.20
N PRO A 61 -14.60 17.57 -0.06
CA PRO A 61 -15.24 17.73 -1.37
C PRO A 61 -14.25 17.93 -2.52
N LEU A 62 -13.27 18.82 -2.39
CA LEU A 62 -12.27 19.12 -3.43
C LEU A 62 -11.43 17.88 -3.74
N TRP A 63 -10.98 17.16 -2.71
CA TRP A 63 -10.26 15.92 -2.90
C TRP A 63 -11.11 14.87 -3.63
N LYS A 64 -12.37 14.72 -3.23
CA LYS A 64 -13.30 13.80 -3.91
C LYS A 64 -13.49 14.18 -5.38
N ALA A 65 -13.67 15.47 -5.67
CA ALA A 65 -13.82 16.02 -7.01
C ALA A 65 -12.60 15.75 -7.89
N PHE A 66 -11.39 16.00 -7.36
CA PHE A 66 -10.13 15.70 -8.04
C PHE A 66 -10.03 14.22 -8.42
N ARG A 67 -10.31 13.32 -7.46
CA ARG A 67 -10.29 11.86 -7.69
C ARG A 67 -11.32 11.41 -8.74
N GLN A 68 -12.49 12.03 -8.77
CA GLN A 68 -13.50 11.77 -9.80
C GLN A 68 -13.00 12.21 -11.18
N ALA A 69 -12.40 13.40 -11.30
CA ALA A 69 -11.84 13.88 -12.56
C ALA A 69 -10.70 12.98 -13.07
N VAL A 70 -9.83 12.50 -12.18
CA VAL A 70 -8.81 11.50 -12.50
C VAL A 70 -9.47 10.23 -13.07
N THR A 71 -10.50 9.70 -12.41
CA THR A 71 -11.16 8.45 -12.82
C THR A 71 -11.88 8.60 -14.17
N GLN A 72 -12.48 9.76 -14.44
CA GLN A 72 -13.09 10.06 -15.74
C GLN A 72 -12.06 10.10 -16.87
N ARG A 73 -10.88 10.70 -16.62
CA ARG A 73 -9.80 10.81 -17.61
C ARG A 73 -9.03 9.50 -17.79
N HIS A 74 -8.80 8.77 -16.70
CA HIS A 74 -8.03 7.52 -16.65
C HIS A 74 -8.91 6.37 -16.13
N PRO A 75 -9.86 5.86 -16.93
CA PRO A 75 -10.84 4.86 -16.47
C PRO A 75 -10.22 3.48 -16.18
N THR A 76 -8.98 3.24 -16.62
CA THR A 76 -8.27 1.96 -16.43
C THR A 76 -7.41 1.96 -15.17
N LEU A 77 -7.50 2.98 -14.31
CA LEU A 77 -6.74 3.00 -13.07
C LEU A 77 -7.15 1.83 -12.17
N PRO A 78 -6.21 1.33 -11.33
CA PRO A 78 -6.56 0.31 -10.35
C PRO A 78 -7.71 0.80 -9.46
N ALA A 79 -8.60 -0.11 -9.04
CA ALA A 79 -9.75 0.27 -8.22
C ALA A 79 -9.30 1.04 -6.96
N TRP A 80 -10.06 2.09 -6.62
CA TRP A 80 -10.04 2.72 -5.30
C TRP A 80 -10.28 1.66 -4.24
N GLN A 81 -9.63 1.78 -3.08
CA GLN A 81 -9.73 0.80 -1.98
C GLN A 81 -11.20 0.49 -1.66
N GLY A 82 -11.75 -0.52 -2.33
CA GLY A 82 -13.12 -1.00 -2.19
C GLY A 82 -13.01 -2.47 -1.88
N ASP A 83 -13.29 -2.81 -0.62
CA ASP A 83 -13.30 -4.16 -0.03
C ASP A 83 -12.58 -5.25 -0.86
N VAL A 84 -11.30 -5.02 -1.15
CA VAL A 84 -10.51 -5.95 -1.98
C VAL A 84 -10.27 -7.19 -1.15
N ARG A 85 -10.95 -8.27 -1.53
CA ARG A 85 -10.73 -9.60 -0.97
C ARG A 85 -9.83 -10.40 -1.89
N ILE A 86 -8.70 -10.86 -1.36
CA ILE A 86 -7.79 -11.75 -2.06
C ILE A 86 -7.91 -13.13 -1.44
N LYS A 87 -8.41 -14.09 -2.22
CA LYS A 87 -8.58 -15.50 -1.78
C LYS A 87 -9.36 -15.62 -0.46
N GLY A 88 -10.34 -14.75 -0.24
CA GLY A 88 -11.17 -14.72 0.98
C GLY A 88 -10.62 -13.85 2.12
N TYR A 89 -9.37 -13.37 2.03
CA TYR A 89 -8.78 -12.47 3.02
C TYR A 89 -9.01 -11.01 2.66
N ARG A 90 -9.34 -10.21 3.67
CA ARG A 90 -9.46 -8.76 3.54
C ARG A 90 -8.07 -8.16 3.66
N ILE A 91 -7.65 -7.38 2.68
CA ILE A 91 -6.47 -6.51 2.84
C ILE A 91 -6.90 -5.29 3.66
N GLU A 92 -6.18 -5.00 4.74
CA GLU A 92 -6.63 -4.05 5.76
C GLU A 92 -6.27 -2.60 5.40
N SER A 93 -5.25 -2.41 4.55
CA SER A 93 -4.84 -1.08 4.09
C SER A 93 -4.48 -1.02 2.61
N ILE A 94 -4.60 0.19 2.02
CA ILE A 94 -4.17 0.45 0.64
C ILE A 94 -2.65 0.26 0.47
N VAL A 95 -1.88 0.43 1.56
CA VAL A 95 -0.43 0.25 1.59
C VAL A 95 -0.09 -1.23 1.47
N GLU A 96 -0.77 -2.10 2.23
CA GLU A 96 -0.67 -3.56 2.06
C GLU A 96 -1.08 -4.00 0.65
N LEU A 97 -2.12 -3.39 0.07
CA LEU A 97 -2.55 -3.73 -1.29
C LEU A 97 -1.48 -3.41 -2.33
N ALA A 98 -0.76 -2.28 -2.16
CA ALA A 98 0.36 -1.91 -3.03
C ALA A 98 1.48 -2.95 -2.94
N VAL A 99 1.82 -3.39 -1.72
CA VAL A 99 2.81 -4.45 -1.47
C VAL A 99 2.36 -5.77 -2.10
N TYR A 100 1.12 -6.19 -1.88
CA TYR A 100 0.58 -7.43 -2.42
C TYR A 100 0.63 -7.45 -3.96
N ARG A 101 0.13 -6.41 -4.61
CA ARG A 101 0.13 -6.30 -6.08
C ARG A 101 1.55 -6.28 -6.63
N ARG A 102 2.50 -5.70 -5.89
CA ARG A 102 3.91 -5.75 -6.28
C ARG A 102 4.46 -7.16 -6.15
N ILE A 103 4.21 -7.84 -5.03
CA ILE A 103 4.58 -9.24 -4.81
C ILE A 103 4.04 -10.10 -5.97
N GLU A 104 2.77 -9.99 -6.34
CA GLU A 104 2.20 -10.77 -7.46
C GLU A 104 2.93 -10.57 -8.79
N ARG A 105 3.46 -9.37 -9.05
CA ARG A 105 4.19 -9.08 -10.30
C ARG A 105 5.58 -9.68 -10.36
N ILE A 106 6.27 -9.79 -9.22
CA ILE A 106 7.71 -10.13 -9.19
C ILE A 106 8.01 -11.41 -8.40
N CYS A 107 7.01 -12.07 -7.83
CA CYS A 107 7.20 -13.29 -7.04
C CYS A 107 7.79 -14.41 -7.91
N PRO A 108 8.94 -14.99 -7.52
CA PRO A 108 9.50 -16.13 -8.22
C PRO A 108 8.65 -17.38 -8.04
N GLN A 109 8.67 -18.29 -9.02
CA GLN A 109 7.86 -19.51 -9.02
C GLN A 109 8.12 -20.43 -7.81
N ALA A 110 9.34 -20.39 -7.26
CA ALA A 110 9.73 -21.20 -6.10
C ALA A 110 9.14 -20.72 -4.77
N VAL A 111 8.59 -19.49 -4.72
CA VAL A 111 8.04 -18.89 -3.50
C VAL A 111 6.51 -18.90 -3.57
N ARG A 112 5.88 -19.46 -2.54
CA ARG A 112 4.44 -19.37 -2.34
C ARG A 112 4.12 -18.21 -1.39
N VAL A 113 3.27 -17.30 -1.84
CA VAL A 113 2.80 -16.18 -1.04
C VAL A 113 1.54 -16.57 -0.27
N MET A 114 1.54 -16.34 1.03
CA MET A 114 0.39 -16.46 1.92
C MET A 114 -0.07 -15.06 2.32
N VAL A 115 -1.39 -14.84 2.30
CA VAL A 115 -2.02 -13.59 2.78
C VAL A 115 -2.55 -13.84 4.18
N GLN A 116 -2.23 -12.94 5.09
CA GLN A 116 -2.60 -13.03 6.49
C GLN A 116 -2.30 -14.39 7.16
N PRO A 117 -1.12 -15.02 6.99
CA PRO A 117 -0.84 -16.30 7.63
C PRO A 117 -0.72 -16.14 9.16
N PRO A 118 -1.10 -17.16 9.96
CA PRO A 118 -0.76 -17.17 11.37
C PRO A 118 0.77 -17.20 11.55
N VAL A 119 1.26 -16.47 12.55
CA VAL A 119 2.65 -16.52 13.00
C VAL A 119 2.80 -17.74 13.91
N ARG A 120 3.37 -18.83 13.39
CA ARG A 120 3.33 -20.14 14.09
C ARG A 120 4.24 -20.17 15.31
N GLU A 121 5.27 -19.36 15.27
CA GLU A 121 6.30 -19.21 16.29
C GLU A 121 5.83 -18.27 17.41
N SER A 122 4.76 -17.50 17.20
CA SER A 122 4.25 -16.57 18.20
C SER A 122 3.47 -17.31 19.29
N VAL A 123 3.76 -16.98 20.55
CA VAL A 123 3.02 -17.47 21.74
C VAL A 123 1.61 -16.87 21.83
N VAL A 124 1.38 -15.72 21.18
CA VAL A 124 0.07 -15.08 21.06
C VAL A 124 -0.49 -15.36 19.66
N GLN A 125 -1.81 -15.53 19.54
CA GLN A 125 -2.46 -15.66 18.24
C GLN A 125 -2.27 -14.36 17.43
N ALA A 126 -1.31 -14.37 16.52
CA ALA A 126 -0.95 -13.26 15.65
C ALA A 126 -1.02 -13.69 14.18
N ARG A 127 -1.29 -12.72 13.29
CA ARG A 127 -1.25 -12.90 11.85
C ARG A 127 -0.32 -11.84 11.27
N ALA A 128 0.60 -12.26 10.42
CA ALA A 128 1.41 -11.34 9.62
C ALA A 128 0.63 -10.81 8.44
N ASP A 129 1.02 -9.72 7.79
CA ASP A 129 0.33 -9.26 6.57
C ASP A 129 0.54 -10.25 5.42
N PHE A 130 1.78 -10.71 5.22
CA PHE A 130 2.11 -11.76 4.26
C PHE A 130 3.13 -12.77 4.81
N GLY A 131 3.20 -13.93 4.17
CA GLY A 131 4.27 -14.92 4.39
C GLY A 131 4.82 -15.43 3.08
N LEU A 132 6.15 -15.47 2.96
CA LEU A 132 6.89 -16.02 1.83
C LEU A 132 7.34 -17.43 2.22
N TYR A 133 6.68 -18.44 1.64
CA TYR A 133 6.93 -19.84 1.94
C TYR A 133 7.75 -20.50 0.83
N VAL A 134 8.82 -21.18 1.21
CA VAL A 134 9.60 -22.08 0.34
C VAL A 134 9.58 -23.46 0.99
N ARG A 135 9.34 -24.50 0.19
CA ARG A 135 9.23 -25.87 0.72
C ARG A 135 10.52 -26.27 1.44
N GLY A 136 10.39 -26.72 2.69
CA GLY A 136 11.50 -27.16 3.52
C GLY A 136 12.27 -26.04 4.22
N LYS A 137 11.86 -24.78 4.07
CA LYS A 137 12.45 -23.62 4.75
C LYS A 137 11.46 -22.98 5.74
N PRO A 138 11.94 -22.30 6.80
CA PRO A 138 11.11 -21.43 7.62
C PRO A 138 10.36 -20.39 6.77
N THR A 139 9.16 -19.98 7.21
CA THR A 139 8.41 -18.93 6.52
C THR A 139 9.06 -17.57 6.83
N LEU A 140 9.35 -16.78 5.80
CA LEU A 140 9.69 -15.37 5.98
C LEU A 140 8.40 -14.55 6.05
N TYR A 141 8.12 -13.93 7.19
CA TYR A 141 6.96 -13.05 7.34
C TYR A 141 7.25 -11.67 6.76
N VAL A 142 6.21 -10.98 6.28
CA VAL A 142 6.28 -9.59 5.82
C VAL A 142 5.26 -8.78 6.58
N GLU A 143 5.72 -7.68 7.18
CA GLU A 143 4.93 -6.70 7.93
C GLU A 143 4.97 -5.37 7.20
N VAL A 144 3.79 -4.83 6.88
CA VAL A 144 3.62 -3.54 6.21
C VAL A 144 3.23 -2.50 7.24
N VAL A 145 4.09 -1.51 7.42
CA VAL A 145 3.90 -0.43 8.38
C VAL A 145 3.41 0.81 7.63
N GLY A 146 2.10 0.95 7.53
CA GLY A 146 1.43 2.02 6.78
C GLY A 146 1.36 3.38 7.48
N THR A 147 1.91 3.52 8.69
CA THR A 147 1.73 4.70 9.56
C THR A 147 3.03 5.31 10.06
N VAL A 148 4.17 4.63 9.87
CA VAL A 148 5.49 5.05 10.32
C VAL A 148 6.48 4.89 9.17
N THR A 149 7.35 5.87 8.97
CA THR A 149 8.46 5.82 8.01
C THR A 149 9.60 4.98 8.53
N ARG A 150 10.53 4.59 7.65
CA ARG A 150 11.71 3.80 8.01
C ARG A 150 12.58 4.47 9.08
N ASP A 151 12.64 5.79 9.11
CA ASP A 151 13.37 6.56 10.13
C ASP A 151 12.59 6.79 11.43
N GLY A 152 11.43 6.12 11.59
CA GLY A 152 10.66 6.13 12.84
C GLY A 152 9.76 7.36 13.02
N ARG A 153 9.42 8.08 11.95
CA ARG A 153 8.50 9.22 12.01
C ARG A 153 7.08 8.78 11.68
N SER A 154 6.11 9.14 12.51
CA SER A 154 4.70 8.94 12.21
C SER A 154 4.22 9.88 11.13
N ILE A 155 3.28 9.42 10.30
CA ILE A 155 2.77 10.20 9.15
C ILE A 155 1.70 11.23 9.51
N SER A 156 1.19 11.18 10.74
CA SER A 156 0.20 12.09 11.34
C SER A 156 0.19 11.96 12.86
N GLU A 157 -0.46 12.91 13.56
CA GLU A 157 -0.67 12.83 15.01
C GLU A 157 -1.47 11.58 15.41
N ASP A 158 -2.53 11.25 14.66
CA ASP A 158 -3.30 10.02 14.87
C ASP A 158 -2.42 8.75 14.73
N ALA A 159 -1.44 8.77 13.81
CA ALA A 159 -0.52 7.66 13.62
C ALA A 159 0.50 7.56 14.76
N GLU A 160 0.91 8.68 15.36
CA GLU A 160 1.80 8.70 16.52
C GLU A 160 1.15 7.99 17.71
N GLY A 161 -0.16 8.18 17.91
CA GLY A 161 -0.91 7.47 18.95
C GLY A 161 -0.93 5.95 18.79
N LEU A 162 -0.66 5.43 17.58
CA LEU A 162 -0.61 3.99 17.28
C LEU A 162 0.81 3.42 17.30
N ARG A 163 1.84 4.27 17.43
CA ARG A 163 3.24 3.88 17.27
C ARG A 163 3.66 2.76 18.24
N ASN A 164 3.37 2.91 19.53
CA ASN A 164 3.73 1.91 20.53
C ASN A 164 3.10 0.54 20.23
N ALA A 165 1.84 0.51 19.79
CA ALA A 165 1.16 -0.74 19.45
C ALA A 165 1.80 -1.44 18.23
N ILE A 166 2.33 -0.67 17.28
CA ILE A 166 3.06 -1.19 16.12
C ILE A 166 4.41 -1.75 16.56
N GLU A 167 5.16 -1.01 17.37
CA GLU A 167 6.45 -1.47 17.90
C GLU A 167 6.29 -2.76 18.72
N GLU A 168 5.30 -2.82 19.61
CA GLU A 168 4.93 -4.03 20.36
C GLU A 168 4.53 -5.20 19.45
N ARG A 169 3.85 -4.92 18.32
CA ARG A 169 3.52 -5.95 17.32
C ARG A 169 4.78 -6.50 16.67
N LEU A 170 5.73 -5.63 16.29
CA LEU A 170 6.98 -6.02 15.64
C LEU A 170 7.92 -6.78 16.57
N LEU A 171 7.93 -6.46 17.87
CA LEU A 171 8.73 -7.17 18.88
C LEU A 171 8.39 -8.66 18.97
N ARG A 172 7.19 -9.09 18.56
CA ARG A 172 6.76 -10.50 18.56
C ARG A 172 7.60 -11.39 17.64
N TYR A 173 8.28 -10.80 16.66
CA TYR A 173 9.12 -11.53 15.72
C TYR A 173 10.58 -11.66 16.21
N VAL A 174 11.03 -10.78 17.10
CA VAL A 174 12.44 -10.70 17.51
C VAL A 174 12.87 -11.99 18.19
N GLY A 175 13.85 -12.69 17.59
CA GLY A 175 14.35 -13.97 18.06
C GLY A 175 13.41 -15.16 17.85
N MET A 176 12.22 -14.94 17.30
CA MET A 176 11.17 -15.96 17.14
C MET A 176 10.99 -16.39 15.69
N ALA A 177 10.90 -15.44 14.76
CA ALA A 177 10.65 -15.74 13.35
C ALA A 177 11.30 -14.68 12.44
N PRO A 178 11.75 -15.07 11.23
CA PRO A 178 12.37 -14.13 10.32
C PRO A 178 11.29 -13.24 9.68
N VAL A 179 11.50 -11.92 9.73
CA VAL A 179 10.52 -10.91 9.29
C VAL A 179 11.15 -9.86 8.37
N GLU A 180 10.40 -9.43 7.37
CA GLU A 180 10.68 -8.27 6.52
C GLU A 180 9.71 -7.15 6.87
N VAL A 181 10.21 -6.01 7.34
CA VAL A 181 9.38 -4.85 7.65
C VAL A 181 9.50 -3.83 6.51
N LEU A 182 8.36 -3.43 5.95
CA LEU A 182 8.24 -2.47 4.85
C LEU A 182 7.49 -1.23 5.35
N HIS A 183 8.17 -0.09 5.39
CA HIS A 183 7.58 1.17 5.84
C HIS A 183 6.90 1.93 4.71
N ILE A 184 5.96 2.81 5.03
CA ILE A 184 5.18 3.54 4.03
C ILE A 184 6.02 4.31 3.01
N ASP A 185 7.12 4.95 3.44
CA ASP A 185 8.05 5.66 2.56
C ASP A 185 8.77 4.70 1.59
N GLU A 186 9.16 3.51 2.06
CA GLU A 186 9.72 2.46 1.20
C GLU A 186 8.68 1.88 0.23
N VAL A 187 7.41 1.78 0.65
CA VAL A 187 6.30 1.32 -0.21
C VAL A 187 5.94 2.36 -1.28
N CYS A 188 6.05 3.65 -0.93
CA CYS A 188 5.75 4.77 -1.84
C CYS A 188 6.87 5.07 -2.85
N ASP A 189 8.03 4.43 -2.72
CA ASP A 189 9.08 4.36 -3.74
C ASP A 189 9.01 2.99 -4.44
N PRO A 190 8.46 2.92 -5.68
CA PRO A 190 8.35 1.67 -6.44
C PRO A 190 9.67 0.93 -6.64
N ALA A 191 10.79 1.64 -6.78
CA ALA A 191 12.10 1.04 -6.99
C ALA A 191 12.62 0.43 -5.68
N SER A 192 12.52 1.19 -4.58
CA SER A 192 12.86 0.70 -3.24
C SER A 192 12.04 -0.53 -2.86
N LEU A 193 10.70 -0.47 -3.02
CA LEU A 193 9.83 -1.61 -2.73
C LEU A 193 10.19 -2.86 -3.54
N THR A 194 10.50 -2.69 -4.83
CA THR A 194 10.89 -3.81 -5.71
C THR A 194 12.21 -4.44 -5.23
N ALA A 195 13.20 -3.62 -4.89
CA ALA A 195 14.48 -4.09 -4.40
C ALA A 195 14.35 -4.83 -3.07
N ARG A 196 13.60 -4.27 -2.11
CA ARG A 196 13.33 -4.88 -0.79
C ARG A 196 12.62 -6.22 -0.93
N LEU A 197 11.57 -6.30 -1.75
CA LEU A 197 10.86 -7.56 -2.02
C LEU A 197 11.76 -8.58 -2.72
N GLY A 198 12.59 -8.15 -3.67
CA GLY A 198 13.60 -9.01 -4.31
C GLY A 198 14.57 -9.63 -3.29
N GLN A 199 15.10 -8.81 -2.39
CA GLN A 199 15.96 -9.27 -1.29
C GLN A 199 15.21 -10.22 -0.34
N ALA A 200 13.95 -9.93 -0.03
CA ALA A 200 13.11 -10.80 0.80
C ALA A 200 12.88 -12.18 0.15
N PHE A 201 12.64 -12.25 -1.17
CA PHE A 201 12.50 -13.53 -1.88
C PHE A 201 13.79 -14.35 -1.88
N VAL A 202 14.95 -13.70 -2.06
CA VAL A 202 16.26 -14.37 -1.97
C VAL A 202 16.47 -14.90 -0.56
N ARG A 203 16.19 -14.08 0.47
CA ARG A 203 16.31 -14.48 1.87
C ARG A 203 15.40 -15.67 2.19
N ALA A 204 14.14 -15.64 1.76
CA ALA A 204 13.19 -16.73 1.98
C ALA A 204 13.65 -18.08 1.39
N GLN A 205 14.40 -18.05 0.29
CA GLN A 205 14.98 -19.26 -0.32
C GLN A 205 16.24 -19.75 0.41
N ALA A 206 16.93 -18.85 1.12
CA ALA A 206 18.18 -19.12 1.82
C ALA A 206 17.99 -19.55 3.29
N LEU A 207 16.89 -19.15 3.96
CA LEU A 207 16.50 -19.60 5.31
C LEU A 207 16.56 -21.12 5.43
#